data_AF-A0A7Y4M2T3-F1
#
_entry.id   AF-A0A7Y4M2T3-F1
#
_cell.length_a   1.000
_cell.length_b   1.000
_cell.length_c   1.000
_cell.angle_alpha   90.00
_cell.angle_beta   90.00
_cell.angle_gamma   90.00
#
_symmetry.space_group_name_H-M   'P 1'
#
loop_
_entity.id
_entity.type
_entity.pdbx_description
1 polymer ?
#
loop_
_entity_poly.entity_id
_entity_poly.type
_entity_poly.pdbx_seq_one_letter_code
_entity_poly.pdbx_strand_id
1 'polypeptide(L)'
;MNRRNITIFGAALCLAAVALAASPASAQSSFRNYRCADGSQFTVGFFQYDRRAHLQLDGKAVTLPRRWAMSGERYQGKGVTLRITKAGITTLKHARRRTTTCEQT
;
A
#
# COMPACT_ATOMS: atom_id res chain seq x y z
N MET A 1 14.95 -42.58 -58.42
CA MET A 1 15.16 -41.22 -57.86
C MET A 1 13.82 -40.58 -57.62
N ASN A 2 13.59 -40.06 -56.40
CA ASN A 2 12.69 -38.94 -56.06
C ASN A 2 11.16 -39.14 -56.28
N ARG A 3 10.22 -38.80 -55.39
CA ARG A 3 10.17 -37.95 -54.18
C ARG A 3 9.10 -38.52 -53.24
N ARG A 4 9.40 -38.71 -51.96
CA ARG A 4 8.38 -38.94 -50.93
C ARG A 4 7.81 -37.58 -50.54
N ASN A 5 6.56 -37.32 -50.87
CA ASN A 5 5.86 -36.11 -50.44
C ASN A 5 5.70 -36.14 -48.91
N ILE A 6 6.52 -35.34 -48.25
CA ILE A 6 6.39 -35.02 -46.83
C ILE A 6 5.24 -34.02 -46.73
N THR A 7 4.05 -34.50 -46.44
CA THR A 7 2.92 -33.68 -45.98
C THR A 7 2.55 -34.16 -44.59
N ILE A 8 3.32 -33.69 -43.61
CA ILE A 8 3.00 -33.87 -42.19
C ILE A 8 2.78 -32.47 -41.61
N PHE A 9 1.49 -32.12 -41.47
CA PHE A 9 0.91 -31.31 -40.41
C PHE A 9 1.68 -30.06 -39.94
N GLY A 10 1.69 -29.01 -40.77
CA GLY A 10 2.07 -27.64 -40.37
C GLY A 10 0.89 -26.85 -39.78
N ALA A 11 0.13 -27.43 -38.84
CA ALA A 11 -1.03 -26.77 -38.21
C ALA A 11 -0.91 -26.72 -36.68
N ALA A 12 0.29 -26.44 -36.17
CA ALA A 12 0.54 -26.31 -34.73
C ALA A 12 1.28 -25.01 -34.39
N LEU A 13 0.90 -23.88 -35.00
CA LEU A 13 1.54 -22.59 -34.76
C LEU A 13 0.51 -21.46 -34.56
N CYS A 14 -0.50 -21.67 -33.73
CA CYS A 14 -1.47 -20.62 -33.35
C CYS A 14 -1.78 -20.58 -31.83
N LEU A 15 -0.81 -20.87 -30.96
CA LEU A 15 -0.99 -20.73 -29.50
C LEU A 15 0.03 -19.77 -28.83
N ALA A 16 0.79 -18.99 -29.60
CA ALA A 16 1.78 -18.08 -29.06
C ALA A 16 1.38 -16.61 -29.22
N ALA A 17 0.36 -16.13 -28.48
CA ALA A 17 0.18 -14.69 -28.18
C ALA A 17 -1.00 -14.38 -27.24
N VAL A 18 -1.11 -15.02 -26.08
CA VAL A 18 -1.88 -14.42 -24.96
C VAL A 18 -1.14 -14.58 -23.63
N ALA A 19 0.17 -14.42 -23.67
CA ALA A 19 0.91 -13.97 -22.50
C ALA A 19 1.15 -12.46 -22.68
N LEU A 20 0.06 -11.70 -22.80
CA LEU A 20 0.11 -10.30 -22.43
C LEU A 20 0.48 -10.32 -20.97
N ALA A 21 1.77 -10.09 -20.71
CA ALA A 21 2.29 -9.85 -19.39
C ALA A 21 1.42 -8.77 -18.76
N ALA A 22 0.43 -9.18 -17.97
CA ALA A 22 -0.09 -8.37 -16.90
C ALA A 22 1.11 -8.20 -15.98
N SER A 23 1.97 -7.23 -16.30
CA SER A 23 2.95 -6.75 -15.34
C SER A 23 2.12 -6.41 -14.12
N PRO A 24 2.30 -7.10 -12.98
CA PRO A 24 1.71 -6.59 -11.76
C PRO A 24 2.25 -5.15 -11.70
N ALA A 25 1.36 -4.17 -11.78
CA ALA A 25 1.72 -2.82 -11.41
C ALA A 25 2.02 -2.95 -9.92
N SER A 26 3.29 -3.23 -9.61
CA SER A 26 3.80 -3.44 -8.26
C SER A 26 3.75 -2.08 -7.58
N ALA A 27 2.55 -1.66 -7.18
CA ALA A 27 2.38 -0.63 -6.18
C ALA A 27 2.86 -1.27 -4.88
N GLN A 28 4.17 -1.25 -4.64
CA GLN A 28 4.76 -1.79 -3.44
C GLN A 28 4.15 -1.04 -2.25
N SER A 29 3.29 -1.75 -1.52
CA SER A 29 2.49 -1.25 -0.42
C SER A 29 3.10 -1.75 0.88
N SER A 30 3.47 -0.83 1.77
CA SER A 30 3.88 -1.15 3.14
C SER A 30 2.69 -0.96 4.06
N PHE A 31 2.15 -2.07 4.56
CA PHE A 31 1.13 -2.06 5.60
C PHE A 31 1.78 -2.22 6.97
N ARG A 32 1.32 -1.43 7.93
CA ARG A 32 1.79 -1.46 9.33
C ARG A 32 0.59 -1.41 10.25
N ASN A 33 0.57 -2.28 11.25
CA ASN A 33 -0.44 -2.29 12.30
C ASN A 33 0.10 -1.55 13.51
N TYR A 34 -0.75 -0.76 14.14
CA TYR A 34 -0.41 0.01 15.30
C TYR A 34 -1.44 -0.21 16.41
N ARG A 35 -0.92 -0.26 17.63
CA ARG A 35 -1.71 -0.26 18.86
C ARG A 35 -1.30 0.94 19.69
N CYS A 36 -2.29 1.73 20.09
CA CYS A 36 -2.08 2.95 20.86
C CYS A 36 -2.31 2.73 22.36
N ALA A 37 -1.70 3.58 23.17
CA ALA A 37 -1.83 3.53 24.63
C ALA A 37 -3.26 3.75 25.14
N ASP A 38 -4.14 4.34 24.32
CA ASP A 38 -5.57 4.51 24.63
C ASP A 38 -6.40 3.26 24.28
N GLY A 39 -5.75 2.17 23.87
CA GLY A 39 -6.39 0.92 23.44
C GLY A 39 -6.86 0.92 21.98
N SER A 40 -6.78 2.05 21.27
CA SER A 40 -7.15 2.10 19.85
C SER A 40 -6.15 1.31 19.00
N GLN A 41 -6.65 0.74 17.91
CA GLN A 41 -5.85 0.00 16.94
C GLN A 41 -6.16 0.51 15.54
N PHE A 42 -5.13 0.58 14.70
CA PHE A 42 -5.30 0.96 13.32
C PHE A 42 -4.26 0.30 12.43
N THR A 43 -4.63 0.14 11.16
CA THR A 43 -3.70 -0.26 10.10
C THR A 43 -3.44 0.94 9.21
N VAL A 44 -2.17 1.15 8.83
CA VAL A 44 -1.79 2.17 7.85
C VAL A 44 -1.08 1.54 6.67
N GLY A 45 -1.53 1.89 5.47
CA GLY A 45 -0.88 1.57 4.21
C GLY A 45 -0.14 2.79 3.64
N PHE A 46 1.12 2.59 3.29
CA PHE A 46 1.94 3.52 2.51
C PHE A 46 2.19 2.91 1.13
N PHE A 47 1.99 3.68 0.07
CA PHE A 47 2.22 3.25 -1.30
C PHE A 47 3.36 4.04 -1.91
N GLN A 48 4.23 3.41 -2.69
CA GLN A 48 5.42 4.09 -3.26
C GLN A 48 5.09 5.38 -4.04
N TYR A 49 3.99 5.38 -4.78
CA TYR A 49 3.59 6.51 -5.63
C TYR A 49 2.53 7.42 -4.98
N ASP A 50 2.02 7.05 -3.80
CA ASP A 50 1.09 7.89 -3.05
C ASP A 50 1.74 8.35 -1.74
N ARG A 51 1.95 9.66 -1.63
CA ARG A 51 2.46 10.29 -0.41
C ARG A 51 1.39 10.40 0.68
N ARG A 52 0.19 9.85 0.47
CA ARG A 52 -0.89 9.80 1.47
C ARG A 52 -0.73 8.54 2.32
N ALA A 53 -1.13 8.65 3.58
CA ALA A 53 -1.27 7.50 4.46
C ALA A 53 -2.72 7.02 4.41
N HIS A 54 -2.93 5.75 4.07
CA HIS A 54 -4.25 5.13 4.03
C HIS A 54 -4.48 4.40 5.34
N LEU A 55 -5.22 5.03 6.24
CA LEU A 55 -5.50 4.55 7.58
C LEU A 55 -6.83 3.81 7.61
N GLN A 56 -6.91 2.68 8.30
CA GLN A 56 -8.16 2.08 8.73
C GLN A 56 -8.24 2.18 10.26
N LEU A 57 -9.10 3.08 10.74
CA LEU A 57 -9.28 3.38 12.17
C LEU A 57 -10.74 3.16 12.54
N ASP A 58 -11.01 2.39 13.60
CA ASP A 58 -12.36 2.09 14.08
C ASP A 58 -13.32 1.58 12.97
N GLY A 59 -12.80 0.79 12.03
CA GLY A 59 -13.54 0.30 10.86
C GLY A 59 -13.76 1.31 9.75
N LYS A 60 -13.30 2.56 9.88
CA LYS A 60 -13.40 3.60 8.85
C LYS A 60 -12.09 3.75 8.09
N ALA A 61 -12.19 3.76 6.76
CA ALA A 61 -11.08 4.09 5.87
C ALA A 61 -10.89 5.62 5.80
N VAL A 62 -9.72 6.08 6.19
CA VAL A 62 -9.34 7.50 6.24
C VAL A 62 -8.03 7.69 5.49
N THR A 63 -8.08 8.41 4.38
CA THR A 63 -6.88 8.84 3.66
C THR A 63 -6.37 10.15 4.23
N LEU A 64 -5.14 10.14 4.73
CA LEU A 64 -4.48 11.30 5.32
C LEU A 64 -3.43 11.84 4.36
N PRO A 65 -3.59 13.05 3.82
CA PRO A 65 -2.54 13.68 3.04
C PRO A 65 -1.35 14.04 3.92
N ARG A 66 -0.15 13.81 3.39
CA ARG A 66 1.08 14.29 4.01
C ARG A 66 1.06 15.81 4.10
N ARG A 67 1.44 16.30 5.27
CA ARG A 67 1.63 17.72 5.58
C ARG A 67 3.10 17.96 5.88
N TRP A 68 3.49 19.22 5.77
CA TRP A 68 4.81 19.65 6.20
C TRP A 68 4.98 19.40 7.70
N ALA A 69 6.15 18.88 8.04
CA ALA A 69 6.60 18.64 9.40
C ALA A 69 8.05 19.10 9.50
N MET A 70 8.42 19.75 10.60
CA MET A 70 9.81 20.14 10.84
C MET A 70 10.72 18.92 11.03
N SER A 71 10.17 17.81 11.54
CA SER A 71 10.87 16.55 11.71
C SER A 71 9.91 15.37 11.52
N GLY A 72 10.41 14.32 10.89
CA GLY A 72 9.66 13.11 10.58
C GLY A 72 8.58 13.36 9.52
N GLU A 73 7.49 12.59 9.62
CA GLU A 73 6.36 12.67 8.72
C GLU A 73 5.09 13.02 9.50
N ARG A 74 4.28 13.92 8.94
CA ARG A 74 2.98 14.31 9.48
C ARG A 74 1.94 14.09 8.41
N TYR A 75 0.86 13.42 8.77
CA TYR A 75 -0.30 13.18 7.93
C TYR A 75 -1.53 13.73 8.65
N GLN A 76 -2.34 14.54 7.98
CA GLN A 76 -3.48 15.19 8.62
C GLN A 76 -4.64 15.39 7.65
N GLY A 77 -5.81 14.89 8.04
CA GLY A 77 -7.06 15.01 7.30
C GLY A 77 -8.23 14.47 8.10
N LYS A 78 -9.45 14.92 7.78
CA LYS A 78 -10.71 14.41 8.37
C LYS A 78 -10.70 14.33 9.91
N GLY A 79 -10.07 15.31 10.58
CA GLY A 79 -9.98 15.35 12.04
C GLY A 79 -8.97 14.37 12.67
N VAL A 80 -8.23 13.62 11.87
CA VAL A 80 -7.18 12.71 12.32
C VAL A 80 -5.80 13.30 11.99
N THR A 81 -4.86 13.17 12.94
CA THR A 81 -3.45 13.51 12.73
C THR A 81 -2.59 12.32 13.11
N LEU A 82 -1.79 11.85 12.17
CA LEU A 82 -0.77 10.83 12.38
C LEU A 82 0.60 11.49 12.26
N ARG A 83 1.47 11.27 13.24
CA ARG A 83 2.86 11.76 13.24
C ARG A 83 3.80 10.60 13.47
N ILE A 84 4.80 10.46 12.61
CA ILE A 84 5.87 9.47 12.72
C ILE A 84 7.17 10.24 12.81
N THR A 85 7.85 10.15 13.95
CA THR A 85 9.13 10.82 14.13
C THR A 85 10.26 10.04 13.46
N LYS A 86 11.41 10.69 13.24
CA LYS A 86 12.62 9.99 12.73
C LYS A 86 13.09 8.87 13.65
N ALA A 87 12.77 8.93 14.95
CA ALA A 87 13.07 7.89 15.93
C ALA A 87 12.07 6.71 15.90
N GLY A 88 11.12 6.70 14.97
CA GLY A 88 10.10 5.65 14.87
C GLY A 88 8.91 5.82 15.81
N ILE A 89 8.95 6.77 16.75
CA ILE A 89 7.81 7.06 17.64
C ILE A 89 6.63 7.54 16.80
N THR A 90 5.51 6.82 16.93
CA THR A 90 4.26 7.10 16.22
C THR A 90 3.24 7.67 17.19
N THR A 91 2.56 8.74 16.78
CA THR A 91 1.52 9.40 17.58
C THR A 91 0.26 9.58 16.74
N LEU A 92 -0.90 9.32 17.35
CA LEU A 92 -2.20 9.47 16.73
C LEU A 92 -3.03 10.46 17.53
N LYS A 93 -3.67 11.40 16.83
CA LYS A 93 -4.74 12.23 17.38
C LYS A 93 -6.00 11.97 16.59
N HIS A 94 -7.02 11.43 17.25
CA HIS A 94 -8.32 11.14 16.64
C HIS A 94 -9.38 12.15 17.10
N ALA A 95 -9.84 13.00 16.19
CA ALA A 95 -10.91 13.97 16.41
C ALA A 95 -10.66 14.87 17.64
N ARG A 96 -11.54 14.82 18.64
CA ARG A 96 -11.44 15.57 19.91
C ARG A 96 -10.64 14.84 20.99
N ARG A 97 -10.14 13.63 20.73
CA ARG A 97 -9.31 12.90 21.70
C ARG A 97 -7.92 13.54 21.85
N ARG A 98 -7.29 13.27 22.98
CA ARG A 98 -5.88 13.63 23.21
C ARG A 98 -4.99 12.85 22.24
N THR A 99 -3.83 13.41 21.94
CA THR A 99 -2.80 12.69 21.19
C THR A 99 -2.30 11.53 22.04
N THR A 100 -2.25 10.34 21.45
CA THR A 100 -1.78 9.11 22.08
C THR A 100 -0.55 8.58 21.35
N THR A 101 0.33 7.91 22.07
CA THR A 101 1.50 7.23 21.51
C THR A 101 1.07 5.84 21.05
N CYS A 102 1.58 5.41 19.90
CA CYS A 102 1.25 4.14 19.28
C CYS A 102 2.52 3.37 18.93
N GLU A 103 2.46 2.06 19.14
CA GLU A 103 3.52 1.11 18.90
C GLU A 103 3.13 0.22 17.73
N GLN A 104 4.11 -0.12 16.89
CA GLN A 104 3.88 -1.04 15.78
C GLN A 104 3.76 -2.46 16.35
N THR A 105 2.69 -3.17 15.99
CA THR A 105 2.42 -4.55 16.42
C THR A 105 2.73 -5.54 15.30
#